data_AF-A0A0X8KA11-F1
#
_entry.id   AF-A0A0X8KA11-F1
#
_cell.length_a   1.000
_cell.length_b   1.000
_cell.length_c   1.000
_cell.angle_alpha   90.00
_cell.angle_beta   90.00
_cell.angle_gamma   90.00
#
_symmetry.space_group_name_H-M   'P 1'
#
loop_
_entity.id
_entity.type
_entity.pdbx_description
1 polymer ?
#
loop_
_entity_poly.entity_id
_entity_poly.type
_entity_poly.pdbx_seq_one_letter_code
_entity_poly.pdbx_strand_id
1 'polypeptide(L)'
;MKTEYLAKFNSSGCRETTVVSGVHYTTDEERQAYIDDGYIPISDEDYQHYIGNRGMGDNGTGYLRDPKTGKPVSAPPAPPVQATEEPTANVPETELAVMEGMVDMQSRIAALEAELAKLKGGK
;
A
#
# COMPACT_ATOMS: atom_id res chain seq x y z
N MET A 1 -28.03 16.99 -9.22
CA MET A 1 -27.65 16.28 -10.46
C MET A 1 -26.94 15.00 -10.07
N LYS A 2 -27.19 13.89 -10.75
CA LYS A 2 -26.47 12.64 -10.49
C LYS A 2 -25.11 12.76 -11.17
N THR A 3 -24.02 12.62 -10.43
CA THR A 3 -22.66 12.63 -11.00
C THR A 3 -22.49 11.46 -11.95
N GLU A 4 -22.05 11.72 -13.18
CA GLU A 4 -21.67 10.68 -14.14
C GLU A 4 -20.18 10.39 -14.01
N TYR A 5 -19.85 9.09 -14.08
CA TYR A 5 -18.49 8.59 -14.11
C TYR A 5 -18.25 7.87 -15.43
N LEU A 6 -17.18 8.24 -16.13
CA LEU A 6 -16.66 7.45 -17.24
C LEU A 6 -15.35 6.80 -16.80
N ALA A 7 -15.23 5.50 -16.97
CA ALA A 7 -14.02 4.76 -16.60
C ALA A 7 -13.40 4.07 -17.81
N LYS A 8 -12.07 4.01 -17.83
CA LYS A 8 -11.28 3.27 -18.81
C LYS A 8 -10.73 2.01 -18.15
N PHE A 9 -10.79 0.90 -18.87
CA PHE A 9 -10.36 -0.40 -18.40
C PHE A 9 -9.34 -0.98 -19.38
N ASN A 10 -8.32 -1.65 -18.84
CA ASN A 10 -7.38 -2.38 -19.68
C ASN A 10 -8.01 -3.69 -20.21
N SER A 11 -7.25 -4.42 -21.02
CA SER A 11 -7.68 -5.70 -21.60
C SER A 11 -8.01 -6.79 -20.58
N SER A 12 -7.49 -6.70 -19.35
CA SER A 12 -7.79 -7.60 -18.23
C SER A 12 -9.00 -7.16 -17.40
N GLY A 13 -9.62 -6.02 -17.73
CA GLY A 13 -10.73 -5.45 -16.98
C GLY A 13 -10.30 -4.66 -15.74
N CYS A 14 -9.00 -4.41 -15.53
CA CYS A 14 -8.55 -3.54 -14.46
C CYS A 14 -8.88 -2.08 -14.80
N ARG A 15 -9.44 -1.34 -13.85
CA ARG A 15 -9.68 0.09 -14.00
C ARG A 15 -8.32 0.81 -14.10
N GLU A 16 -8.13 1.56 -15.18
CA GLU A 16 -6.97 2.42 -15.35
C GLU A 16 -7.22 3.79 -14.74
N THR A 17 -8.36 4.40 -15.11
CA THR A 17 -8.71 5.75 -14.69
C THR A 17 -10.22 5.98 -14.70
N THR A 18 -10.65 7.07 -14.06
CA THR A 18 -12.04 7.52 -14.01
C THR A 18 -12.08 9.03 -14.14
N VAL A 19 -12.94 9.52 -15.02
CA VAL A 19 -13.25 10.94 -15.20
C VAL A 19 -14.69 11.20 -14.75
N VAL A 20 -14.94 12.42 -14.28
CA VAL A 20 -16.15 12.79 -13.56
C VAL A 20 -16.78 14.01 -14.20
N SER A 21 -18.07 13.93 -14.51
CA SER A 21 -18.85 15.07 -15.02
C SER A 21 -18.83 16.23 -14.02
N GLY A 22 -18.64 17.45 -14.52
CA GLY A 22 -18.51 18.67 -13.73
C GLY A 22 -17.10 18.92 -13.18
N VAL A 23 -16.18 17.95 -13.29
CA VAL A 23 -14.76 18.10 -12.89
C VAL A 23 -13.84 18.01 -14.10
N HIS A 24 -14.06 17.00 -14.96
CA HIS A 24 -13.18 16.70 -16.09
C HIS A 24 -13.80 17.10 -17.43
N TYR A 25 -15.13 17.07 -17.52
CA TYR A 25 -15.88 17.50 -18.68
C TYR A 25 -17.20 18.13 -18.23
N THR A 26 -17.70 19.09 -18.99
CA THR A 26 -18.96 19.79 -18.72
C THR A 26 -19.88 19.82 -19.93
N THR A 27 -19.34 19.64 -21.12
CA THR A 27 -20.07 19.62 -22.39
C THR A 27 -20.19 18.20 -22.96
N ASP A 28 -21.15 17.99 -23.85
CA ASP A 28 -21.36 16.71 -24.51
C ASP A 28 -20.21 16.40 -25.49
N GLU A 29 -19.60 17.41 -26.09
CA GLU A 29 -18.44 17.26 -26.97
C GLU A 29 -17.21 16.75 -26.20
N GLU A 30 -16.90 17.32 -25.04
CA GLU A 30 -15.83 16.84 -24.16
C GLU A 30 -16.12 15.42 -23.66
N ARG A 31 -17.38 15.15 -23.28
CA ARG A 31 -17.84 13.82 -22.88
C ARG A 31 -17.60 12.81 -24.01
N GLN A 32 -17.96 13.16 -25.25
CA GLN A 32 -17.83 12.27 -26.40
C GLN A 32 -16.36 11.97 -26.71
N ALA A 33 -15.45 12.93 -26.56
CA ALA A 33 -14.02 12.70 -26.75
C ALA A 33 -13.47 11.59 -25.82
N TYR A 34 -13.95 11.50 -24.57
CA TYR A 34 -13.62 10.40 -23.68
C TYR A 34 -14.21 9.07 -24.14
N ILE A 35 -15.47 9.06 -24.60
CA ILE A 35 -16.09 7.85 -25.15
C ILE A 35 -15.29 7.33 -26.35
N ASP A 36 -14.85 8.23 -27.22
CA ASP A 36 -14.04 7.90 -28.40
C ASP A 36 -12.65 7.35 -28.03
N ASP A 37 -12.08 7.78 -26.89
CA ASP A 37 -10.85 7.23 -26.30
C ASP A 37 -11.08 5.93 -25.49
N GLY A 38 -12.29 5.35 -25.56
CA GLY A 38 -12.61 4.05 -24.98
C GLY A 38 -13.03 4.10 -23.51
N TYR A 39 -13.38 5.28 -22.98
CA TYR A 39 -14.07 5.36 -21.70
C TYR A 39 -15.51 4.90 -21.83
N ILE A 40 -16.04 4.33 -20.77
CA ILE A 40 -17.42 3.86 -20.72
C ILE A 40 -18.14 4.40 -19.49
N PRO A 41 -19.43 4.75 -19.61
CA PRO A 41 -20.22 5.17 -18.46
C PRO A 41 -20.41 4.00 -17.49
N ILE A 42 -20.21 4.28 -16.21
CA ILE A 42 -20.42 3.32 -15.12
C ILE A 42 -21.37 3.91 -14.08
N SER A 43 -22.03 3.03 -13.33
CA SER A 43 -22.85 3.47 -12.20
C SER A 43 -21.97 3.94 -11.03
N ASP A 44 -22.52 4.79 -10.16
CA ASP A 44 -21.85 5.17 -8.90
C ASP A 44 -21.50 3.94 -8.07
N GLU A 45 -22.38 2.94 -8.04
CA GLU A 45 -22.15 1.66 -7.38
C GLU A 45 -20.94 0.92 -7.95
N ASP A 46 -20.87 0.76 -9.28
CA ASP A 46 -19.76 0.09 -9.94
C ASP A 46 -18.45 0.87 -9.69
N TYR A 47 -18.51 2.20 -9.69
CA TYR A 47 -17.39 3.07 -9.33
C TYR A 47 -16.88 2.77 -7.90
N GLN A 48 -17.77 2.70 -6.90
CA GLN A 48 -17.39 2.38 -5.51
C GLN A 48 -16.65 1.03 -5.39
N HIS A 49 -17.02 0.03 -6.20
CA HIS A 49 -16.31 -1.24 -6.25
C HIS A 49 -14.89 -1.08 -6.83
N TYR A 50 -14.76 -0.42 -7.99
CA TYR A 50 -13.46 -0.33 -8.66
C TYR A 50 -12.43 0.56 -7.93
N ILE A 51 -12.88 1.47 -7.06
CA ILE A 51 -11.98 2.25 -6.19
C ILE A 51 -11.74 1.61 -4.81
N GLY A 52 -12.35 0.46 -4.53
CA GLY A 52 -12.13 -0.30 -3.29
C GLY A 52 -13.00 0.11 -2.09
N ASN A 53 -13.94 1.04 -2.26
CA ASN A 53 -14.85 1.46 -1.18
C ASN A 53 -15.84 0.35 -0.77
N ARG A 54 -15.98 -0.69 -1.58
CA ARG A 54 -16.76 -1.91 -1.27
C ARG A 54 -15.90 -3.09 -0.86
N GLY A 55 -14.68 -2.82 -0.41
CA GLY A 55 -13.72 -3.85 -0.01
C GLY A 55 -12.91 -4.38 -1.18
N MET A 56 -12.17 -5.46 -0.91
CA MET A 56 -11.17 -6.02 -1.83
C MET A 56 -11.64 -7.28 -2.56
N GLY A 57 -12.95 -7.53 -2.60
CA GLY A 57 -13.52 -8.76 -3.17
C GLY A 57 -13.11 -10.03 -2.39
N ASP A 58 -13.54 -11.18 -2.89
CA ASP A 58 -13.38 -12.47 -2.20
C ASP A 58 -11.91 -12.92 -2.09
N ASN A 59 -11.08 -12.48 -3.03
CA ASN A 59 -9.66 -12.86 -3.09
C ASN A 59 -8.71 -11.79 -2.53
N GLY A 60 -9.25 -10.69 -1.98
CA GLY A 60 -8.45 -9.62 -1.39
C GLY A 60 -7.65 -8.77 -2.39
N THR A 61 -7.94 -8.87 -3.68
CA THR A 61 -7.19 -8.21 -4.77
C THR A 61 -7.99 -7.15 -5.52
N GLY A 62 -9.20 -6.83 -5.05
CA GLY A 62 -10.09 -5.81 -5.63
C GLY A 62 -11.07 -6.38 -6.64
N TYR A 63 -11.56 -5.50 -7.53
CA TYR A 63 -12.58 -5.81 -8.53
C TYR A 63 -12.10 -5.54 -9.95
N LEU A 64 -12.45 -6.44 -10.87
CA LEU A 64 -12.26 -6.29 -12.32
C LEU A 64 -13.61 -6.11 -13.00
N ARG A 65 -13.61 -5.42 -14.14
CA ARG A 65 -14.78 -5.36 -14.99
C ARG A 65 -14.90 -6.66 -15.80
N ASP A 66 -15.99 -7.39 -15.59
CA ASP A 66 -16.29 -8.54 -16.43
C ASP A 66 -16.67 -8.09 -17.85
N PRO A 67 -15.96 -8.53 -18.90
CA PRO A 67 -16.26 -8.15 -20.28
C PRO A 67 -17.63 -8.65 -20.75
N LYS A 68 -18.19 -9.70 -20.13
CA LYS A 68 -19.49 -10.28 -20.52
C LYS A 68 -20.66 -9.49 -19.93
N THR A 69 -20.62 -9.23 -18.63
CA THR A 69 -21.71 -8.55 -17.92
C THR A 69 -21.53 -7.04 -17.81
N GLY A 70 -20.30 -6.55 -17.98
CA GLY A 70 -19.92 -5.17 -17.74
C GLY A 70 -19.89 -4.79 -16.25
N LYS A 71 -20.03 -5.77 -15.34
CA LYS A 71 -20.14 -5.56 -13.90
C LYS A 71 -18.85 -5.87 -13.15
N PRO A 72 -18.65 -5.27 -11.96
CA PRO A 72 -17.54 -5.62 -11.10
C PRO A 72 -17.64 -7.08 -10.66
N VAL A 73 -16.54 -7.80 -10.79
CA VAL A 73 -16.35 -9.16 -10.27
C VAL A 73 -15.06 -9.22 -9.46
N SER A 74 -15.02 -10.04 -8.41
CA SER A 74 -13.82 -10.23 -7.60
C SER A 74 -12.63 -10.60 -8.49
N ALA A 75 -11.54 -9.85 -8.38
CA ALA A 75 -10.30 -10.13 -9.09
C ALA A 75 -9.76 -11.51 -8.66
N PRO A 76 -9.03 -12.24 -9.52
CA PRO A 76 -8.39 -13.49 -9.13
C PRO A 76 -7.38 -13.28 -8.00
N PRO A 77 -7.08 -14.33 -7.21
CA PRO A 77 -6.07 -14.24 -6.16
C PRO A 77 -4.71 -13.86 -6.73
N ALA A 78 -3.96 -13.08 -5.96
CA ALA A 78 -2.59 -12.74 -6.34
C ALA A 78 -1.76 -14.03 -6.47
N PRO A 79 -0.85 -14.12 -7.45
CA PRO A 79 0.07 -15.24 -7.51
C PRO A 79 0.88 -15.33 -6.20
N PRO A 80 1.21 -16.54 -5.73
CA PRO A 80 1.97 -16.71 -4.51
C PRO A 80 3.31 -15.97 -4.63
N VAL A 81 3.58 -15.09 -3.67
CA VAL A 81 4.88 -14.42 -3.58
C VAL A 81 5.91 -15.48 -3.25
N GLN A 82 6.87 -15.69 -4.15
CA GLN A 82 8.06 -16.48 -3.83
C GLN A 82 8.77 -15.73 -2.71
N ALA A 83 8.94 -16.37 -1.55
CA ALA A 83 9.72 -15.81 -0.47
C ALA A 83 11.17 -15.68 -0.96
N THR A 84 11.54 -14.48 -1.39
CA THR A 84 12.95 -14.12 -1.48
C THR A 84 13.39 -14.02 -0.04
N GLU A 85 14.12 -15.01 0.45
CA GLU A 85 14.82 -14.89 1.73
C GLU A 85 15.70 -13.63 1.63
N GLU A 86 15.31 -12.55 2.31
CA GLU A 86 16.23 -11.45 2.54
C GLU A 86 17.45 -12.09 3.23
N PRO A 87 18.68 -11.88 2.74
CA PRO A 87 19.84 -12.41 3.41
C PRO A 87 19.83 -11.87 4.83
N THR A 88 19.60 -12.74 5.81
CA THR A 88 19.79 -12.43 7.21
C THR A 88 21.18 -11.85 7.33
N ALA A 89 21.28 -10.64 7.92
CA ALA A 89 22.58 -10.04 8.20
C ALA A 89 23.35 -11.02 9.09
N ASN A 90 24.30 -11.75 8.50
CA ASN A 90 25.14 -12.69 9.22
C ASN A 90 26.17 -11.86 9.99
N VAL A 91 25.77 -11.37 11.16
CA VAL A 91 26.68 -10.68 12.08
C VAL A 91 27.69 -11.71 12.58
N PRO A 92 28.99 -11.57 12.29
CA PRO A 92 29.99 -12.51 12.77
C PRO A 92 29.99 -12.60 14.30
N GLU A 93 30.19 -13.79 14.85
CA GLU A 93 30.28 -14.01 16.32
C GLU A 93 31.32 -13.11 16.99
N THR A 94 32.37 -12.71 16.25
CA THR A 94 33.37 -11.76 16.73
C THR A 94 32.80 -10.35 16.94
N GLU A 95 31.88 -9.90 16.11
CA GLU A 95 31.22 -8.60 16.29
C GLU A 95 30.25 -8.63 17.48
N LEU A 96 29.55 -9.74 17.67
CA LEU A 96 28.72 -9.99 18.86
C LEU A 96 29.57 -9.96 20.14
N ALA A 97 30.72 -10.63 20.16
CA ALA A 97 31.63 -10.63 21.30
C ALA A 97 32.19 -9.22 21.63
N VAL A 98 32.42 -8.38 20.60
CA VAL A 98 32.81 -6.97 20.80
C VAL A 98 31.66 -6.19 21.44
N MET A 99 30.43 -6.37 20.96
CA MET A 99 29.25 -5.69 21.51
C MET A 99 29.00 -6.08 22.97
N GLU A 100 29.10 -7.36 23.32
CA GLU A 100 28.99 -7.85 24.70
C GLU A 100 30.09 -7.27 25.59
N GLY A 101 31.34 -7.27 25.12
CA GLY A 101 32.47 -6.69 25.87
C GLY A 101 32.31 -5.18 26.13
N MET A 102 31.68 -4.44 25.22
CA MET A 102 31.35 -3.02 25.42
C MET A 102 30.31 -2.82 26.52
N VAL A 103 29.29 -3.67 26.60
CA VAL A 103 28.25 -3.62 27.65
C VAL A 103 28.83 -3.93 29.03
N ASP A 104 29.73 -4.91 29.12
CA ASP A 104 30.42 -5.23 30.37
C ASP A 104 31.31 -4.08 30.85
N MET A 105 32.03 -3.43 29.94
CA MET A 105 32.83 -2.25 30.28
C MET A 105 31.95 -1.08 30.74
N GLN A 106 30.82 -0.83 30.09
CA GLN A 106 29.86 0.20 30.53
C GLN A 106 29.33 -0.07 31.93
N SER A 107 29.02 -1.33 32.25
CA SER A 107 28.56 -1.72 33.59
C SER A 107 29.61 -1.46 34.67
N ARG A 108 30.89 -1.73 34.37
CA ARG A 108 32.00 -1.42 35.28
C ARG A 108 32.22 0.08 35.46
N ILE A 109 32.07 0.87 34.40
CA ILE A 109 32.16 2.34 34.47
C ILE A 109 31.05 2.89 35.36
N ALA A 110 29.81 2.44 35.18
CA ALA A 110 28.68 2.89 36.00
C ALA A 110 28.88 2.58 37.50
N ALA A 111 29.45 1.41 37.83
CA ALA A 111 29.79 1.06 39.21
C ALA A 111 30.84 2.00 39.81
N LEU A 112 31.90 2.31 39.05
CA LEU A 112 32.95 3.25 39.47
C LEU A 112 32.42 4.67 39.64
N GLU A 113 31.53 5.12 38.75
CA GLU A 113 30.87 6.42 38.85
C GLU A 113 30.01 6.51 40.12
N ALA A 114 29.28 5.44 40.47
CA ALA A 114 28.50 5.37 41.70
C ALA A 114 29.37 5.42 42.96
N GLU A 115 30.54 4.77 42.96
CA GLU A 115 31.50 4.86 44.07
C GLU A 115 32.12 6.25 44.19
N LEU A 116 32.51 6.87 43.08
CA LEU A 116 33.03 8.24 43.06
C LEU A 116 31.99 9.25 43.53
N ALA A 117 30.71 9.06 43.20
CA ALA A 117 29.62 9.91 43.67
C ALA A 117 29.46 9.82 45.20
N LYS A 118 29.58 8.63 45.80
CA LYS A 118 29.55 8.44 47.26
C LYS A 118 30.72 9.14 47.96
N LEU A 119 31.91 9.08 47.37
CA LEU A 119 33.11 9.74 47.92
C LEU A 119 33.07 11.27 47.79
N LYS A 120 32.45 11.81 46.74
CA LYS A 120 32.31 13.26 46.52
C LYS A 120 31.09 13.87 47.22
N GLY A 121 30.10 13.05 47.61
CA GLY A 121 28.88 13.48 48.31
C GLY A 121 29.00 13.58 49.83
N GLY A 122 30.17 13.28 50.41
CA GLY A 122 30.42 13.42 51.85
C GLY A 122 30.62 14.88 52.27
N LYS A 123 29.51 15.55 52.59
CA LYS A 123 29.45 16.66 53.55
C LYS A 123 28.68 16.20 54.77
#